data_AF-A0A833E7I6-F1
#
_entry.id   AF-A0A833E7I6-F1
#
_cell.length_a   1.000
_cell.length_b   1.000
_cell.length_c   1.000
_cell.angle_alpha   90.00
_cell.angle_beta   90.00
_cell.angle_gamma   90.00
#
_symmetry.space_group_name_H-M   'P 1'
#
loop_
_entity.id
_entity.type
_entity.pdbx_description
1 polymer ?
#
loop_
_entity_poly.entity_id
_entity_poly.type
_entity_poly.pdbx_seq_one_letter_code
_entity_poly.pdbx_strand_id
1 'polypeptide(L)'
;MILEVLCKDKGYSMTLCIHSKLDKYVAGCLPFNTKARFWKEELYFETPITIMELKGLKGVSVIDYGKLYYWPPGRALCIFYGLSEPYTTVYEVGYLVSNPHYSLVFEDGDELVVQQHKLDETYSDIASILQNLGFTVTTPLQDGIRVIAACKFIDNVYLSVNIYREDYGIHIESNPILKYDRLYPTLKTLRRVKKTLRNKYRFARLDLNEDDYTVVTAIADNINELSKAIREVEEAYTETLNLLELE
;
A
#
# COMPACT_ATOMS: atom_id res chain seq x y z
N MET A 1 -0.81 11.73 11.13
CA MET A 1 -0.26 12.45 9.96
C MET A 1 0.22 11.51 8.87
N ILE A 2 0.49 11.99 7.65
CA ILE A 2 1.03 11.15 6.55
C ILE A 2 2.51 11.49 6.32
N LEU A 3 3.35 10.45 6.28
CA LEU A 3 4.76 10.51 5.94
C LEU A 3 4.98 10.07 4.50
N GLU A 4 6.02 10.63 3.89
CA GLU A 4 6.57 10.19 2.62
C GLU A 4 8.01 9.77 2.83
N VAL A 5 8.33 8.53 2.45
CA VAL A 5 9.66 7.93 2.47
C VAL A 5 10.19 7.98 1.04
N LEU A 6 11.06 8.94 0.75
CA LEU A 6 11.54 9.26 -0.59
C LEU A 6 12.98 8.76 -0.81
N CYS A 7 13.19 7.94 -1.84
CA CYS A 7 14.50 7.70 -2.41
C CYS A 7 14.68 8.58 -3.64
N LYS A 8 15.47 9.66 -3.50
CA LYS A 8 15.63 10.67 -4.55
C LYS A 8 16.31 10.11 -5.80
N ASP A 9 17.32 9.28 -5.61
CA ASP A 9 18.14 8.74 -6.69
C ASP A 9 17.35 7.80 -7.60
N LYS A 10 16.38 7.08 -7.02
CA LYS A 10 15.47 6.20 -7.77
C LYS A 10 14.25 6.95 -8.31
N GLY A 11 13.91 8.12 -7.78
CA GLY A 11 12.67 8.81 -8.14
C GLY A 11 11.42 8.08 -7.64
N TYR A 12 11.53 7.38 -6.50
CA TYR A 12 10.42 6.64 -5.89
C TYR A 12 10.16 7.09 -4.46
N SER A 13 8.89 7.05 -4.06
CA SER A 13 8.52 7.19 -2.66
C SER A 13 7.38 6.28 -2.25
N MET A 14 7.35 5.96 -0.95
CA MET A 14 6.24 5.30 -0.29
C MET A 14 5.58 6.24 0.69
N THR A 15 4.28 6.04 0.92
CA THR A 15 3.52 6.86 1.86
C THR A 15 2.92 6.04 2.99
N LEU A 16 3.04 6.57 4.20
CA LEU A 16 2.71 5.91 5.44
C LEU A 16 1.79 6.81 6.27
N CYS A 17 0.70 6.29 6.81
CA CYS A 17 -0.15 7.02 7.75
C CYS A 17 0.23 6.65 9.18
N ILE A 18 0.58 7.65 9.99
CA ILE A 18 0.82 7.52 11.43
C ILE A 18 -0.48 7.83 12.17
N HIS A 19 -0.84 6.98 13.14
CA HIS A 19 -1.98 7.22 14.02
C HIS A 19 -1.86 8.57 14.72
N SER A 20 -2.93 9.37 14.69
CA SER A 20 -2.95 10.76 15.17
C SER A 20 -2.44 10.93 16.61
N LYS A 21 -2.69 9.95 17.50
CA LYS A 21 -2.19 9.96 18.88
C LYS A 21 -0.66 9.98 19.00
N LEU A 22 0.06 9.63 17.93
CA LEU A 22 1.52 9.59 17.85
C LEU A 22 2.11 10.81 17.14
N ASP A 23 1.31 11.69 16.55
CA ASP A 23 1.79 12.85 15.78
C ASP A 23 2.75 13.73 16.61
N LYS A 24 2.51 13.85 17.91
CA LYS A 24 3.37 14.59 18.86
C LYS A 24 4.82 14.10 18.92
N TYR A 25 5.06 12.81 18.65
CA TYR A 25 6.40 12.22 18.66
C TYR A 25 7.11 12.33 17.30
N VAL A 26 6.35 12.51 16.22
CA VAL A 26 6.87 12.44 14.85
C VAL A 26 7.10 13.83 14.27
N ALA A 27 6.20 14.78 14.51
CA ALA A 27 6.23 16.10 13.85
C ALA A 27 7.55 16.86 14.05
N GLY A 28 8.10 16.85 15.27
CA GLY A 28 9.35 17.54 15.60
C GLY A 28 10.62 16.85 15.07
N CYS A 29 10.49 15.66 14.49
CA CYS A 29 11.60 14.89 13.93
C CYS A 29 11.74 15.06 12.41
N LEU A 30 10.71 15.56 11.73
CA LEU A 30 10.68 15.66 10.27
C LEU A 30 11.27 16.99 9.77
N PRO A 31 11.91 16.99 8.58
CA PRO A 31 12.35 15.81 7.83
C PRO A 31 13.62 15.21 8.43
N PHE A 32 13.89 13.93 8.17
CA PHE A 32 15.16 13.28 8.53
C PHE A 32 15.66 12.35 7.42
N ASN A 33 16.97 12.13 7.41
CA ASN A 33 17.62 11.17 6.51
C ASN A 33 17.84 9.84 7.24
N THR A 34 17.74 8.74 6.51
CA THR A 34 17.99 7.39 6.99
C THR A 34 18.38 6.50 5.82
N LYS A 35 18.61 5.21 6.07
CA LYS A 35 18.92 4.23 5.04
C LYS A 35 17.91 3.10 5.04
N ALA A 36 17.53 2.64 3.86
CA ALA A 36 16.77 1.42 3.69
C ALA A 36 17.58 0.25 4.24
N ARG A 37 16.93 -0.62 5.02
CA ARG A 37 17.48 -1.89 5.47
C ARG A 37 16.50 -3.00 5.21
N PHE A 38 17.03 -4.17 4.85
CA PHE A 38 16.21 -5.34 4.59
C PHE A 38 16.53 -6.49 5.52
N TRP A 39 15.49 -7.12 6.04
CA TRP A 39 15.60 -8.37 6.76
C TRP A 39 14.49 -9.31 6.33
N LYS A 40 14.84 -10.35 5.56
CA LYS A 40 13.87 -11.23 4.89
C LYS A 40 12.88 -10.42 4.03
N GLU A 41 11.59 -10.47 4.32
CA GLU A 41 10.52 -9.76 3.59
C GLU A 41 10.03 -8.52 4.34
N GLU A 42 10.98 -7.82 4.98
CA GLU A 42 10.76 -6.59 5.73
C GLU A 42 11.72 -5.49 5.23
N LEU A 43 11.16 -4.34 4.89
CA LEU A 43 11.89 -3.07 4.78
C LEU A 43 11.77 -2.36 6.12
N TYR A 44 12.90 -1.98 6.69
CA TYR A 44 12.93 -1.14 7.88
C TYR A 44 13.96 -0.02 7.73
N PHE A 45 13.77 1.04 8.51
CA PHE A 45 14.73 2.13 8.57
C PHE A 45 14.71 2.77 9.96
N GLU A 46 15.90 3.12 10.45
CA GLU A 46 16.05 3.78 11.75
C GLU A 46 15.46 5.19 11.71
N THR A 47 14.94 5.63 12.84
CA THR A 47 14.32 6.93 12.99
C THR A 47 14.84 7.65 14.24
N PRO A 48 14.83 8.99 14.25
CA PRO A 48 15.05 9.77 15.48
C PRO A 48 13.83 9.76 16.42
N ILE A 49 12.73 9.11 16.03
CA ILE A 49 11.46 9.10 16.78
C ILE A 49 11.65 8.26 18.04
N THR A 50 11.23 8.81 19.18
CA THR A 50 11.21 8.09 20.46
C THR A 50 9.80 8.09 21.03
N ILE A 51 9.14 6.94 20.99
CA ILE A 51 7.78 6.77 21.55
C ILE A 51 7.90 6.41 23.04
N MET A 52 7.57 7.35 23.92
CA MET A 52 7.64 7.14 25.37
C MET A 52 6.51 6.24 25.90
N GLU A 53 5.33 6.28 25.26
CA GLU A 53 4.10 5.63 25.74
C GLU A 53 3.80 4.29 25.02
N LEU A 54 4.81 3.41 24.84
CA LEU A 54 4.63 2.13 24.14
C LEU A 54 3.56 1.22 24.75
N LYS A 55 3.33 1.30 26.08
CA LYS A 55 2.30 0.51 26.78
C LYS A 55 0.87 0.79 26.28
N GLY A 56 0.61 1.95 25.67
CA GLY A 56 -0.68 2.31 25.08
C GLY A 56 -0.85 1.89 23.62
N LEU A 57 0.11 1.12 23.08
CA LEU A 57 0.12 0.60 21.72
C LEU A 57 -0.07 -0.92 21.70
N LYS A 58 -0.64 -1.44 20.61
CA LYS A 58 -0.79 -2.87 20.37
C LYS A 58 0.59 -3.45 20.06
N GLY A 59 1.21 -4.09 21.05
CA GLY A 59 2.44 -4.87 20.86
C GLY A 59 2.11 -6.25 20.29
N VAL A 60 2.76 -6.64 19.20
CA VAL A 60 2.50 -7.91 18.49
C VAL A 60 3.80 -8.61 18.09
N SER A 61 3.70 -9.92 17.88
CA SER A 61 4.73 -10.76 17.24
C SER A 61 4.21 -11.47 15.98
N VAL A 62 2.96 -11.18 15.61
CA VAL A 62 2.28 -11.61 14.38
C VAL A 62 1.65 -10.36 13.80
N ILE A 63 2.02 -10.03 12.57
CA ILE A 63 1.61 -8.78 11.93
C ILE A 63 0.34 -8.95 11.09
N ASP A 64 -0.36 -7.84 10.89
CA ASP A 64 -1.47 -7.71 9.97
C ASP A 64 -0.93 -7.01 8.69
N TYR A 65 -1.24 -7.55 7.51
CA TYR A 65 -0.74 -6.99 6.25
C TYR A 65 -1.19 -5.53 6.03
N GLY A 66 -0.30 -4.69 5.50
CA GLY A 66 -0.58 -3.26 5.27
C GLY A 66 -0.51 -2.37 6.52
N LYS A 67 -0.25 -2.92 7.71
CA LYS A 67 0.01 -2.14 8.92
C LYS A 67 1.47 -1.68 9.00
N LEU A 68 1.68 -0.57 9.72
CA LEU A 68 3.00 -0.02 9.99
C LEU A 68 3.38 -0.25 11.44
N TYR A 69 4.61 -0.72 11.65
CA TYR A 69 5.10 -1.08 12.96
C TYR A 69 6.32 -0.26 13.36
N TYR A 70 6.47 -0.05 14.67
CA TYR A 70 7.66 0.52 15.28
C TYR A 70 8.38 -0.55 16.08
N TRP A 71 9.68 -0.72 15.81
CA TRP A 71 10.56 -1.63 16.53
C TRP A 71 11.45 -0.84 17.51
N PRO A 72 11.18 -0.90 18.83
CA PRO A 72 11.87 -0.05 19.79
C PRO A 72 13.39 -0.23 19.90
N PRO A 73 13.95 -1.45 19.87
CA PRO A 73 15.40 -1.65 20.00
C PRO A 73 16.22 -0.89 18.94
N GLY A 74 15.75 -0.88 17.69
CA GLY A 74 16.39 -0.15 16.59
C GLY A 74 15.85 1.27 16.37
N ARG A 75 14.85 1.71 17.16
CA ARG A 75 14.05 2.92 16.87
C ARG A 75 13.61 2.98 15.41
N ALA A 76 13.17 1.85 14.86
CA ALA A 76 12.92 1.69 13.44
C ALA A 76 11.43 1.67 13.13
N LEU A 77 11.05 2.18 11.95
CA LEU A 77 9.77 1.85 11.33
C LEU A 77 9.97 0.63 10.45
N CYS A 78 9.03 -0.32 10.54
CA CYS A 78 9.08 -1.64 9.95
C CYS A 78 7.88 -1.84 9.03
N ILE A 79 8.15 -2.26 7.80
CA ILE A 79 7.20 -2.50 6.72
C ILE A 79 7.35 -3.95 6.27
N PHE A 80 6.31 -4.74 6.49
CA PHE A 80 6.25 -6.13 6.06
C PHE A 80 5.50 -6.22 4.73
N TYR A 81 6.13 -6.80 3.73
CA TYR A 81 5.57 -6.94 2.37
C TYR A 81 5.41 -8.40 1.93
N GLY A 82 5.71 -9.36 2.81
CA GLY A 82 5.61 -10.79 2.55
C GLY A 82 5.18 -11.59 3.78
N LEU A 83 5.62 -12.84 3.87
CA LEU A 83 5.23 -13.79 4.91
C LEU A 83 6.01 -13.61 6.23
N SER A 84 7.13 -12.90 6.20
CA SER A 84 8.03 -12.76 7.34
C SER A 84 7.40 -12.03 8.53
N GLU A 85 7.72 -12.50 9.73
CA GLU A 85 7.30 -11.94 11.01
C GLU A 85 8.46 -11.22 11.71
N PRO A 86 8.18 -10.24 12.60
CA PRO A 86 9.21 -9.45 13.26
C PRO A 86 10.11 -10.31 14.15
N TYR A 87 11.38 -9.90 14.29
CA TYR A 87 12.34 -10.62 15.12
C TYR A 87 11.98 -10.63 16.61
N THR A 88 11.44 -9.52 17.12
CA THR A 88 10.90 -9.39 18.48
C THR A 88 9.59 -8.60 18.43
N THR A 89 8.94 -8.38 19.58
CA THR A 89 7.75 -7.54 19.65
C THR A 89 7.94 -6.19 18.99
N VAL A 90 7.01 -5.86 18.10
CA VAL A 90 6.85 -4.54 17.46
C VAL A 90 5.51 -3.95 17.87
N TYR A 91 5.35 -2.64 17.69
CA TYR A 91 4.14 -1.92 18.08
C TYR A 91 3.45 -1.32 16.87
N GLU A 92 2.15 -1.55 16.71
CA GLU A 92 1.37 -0.94 15.64
C GLU A 92 1.29 0.59 15.85
N VAL A 93 1.82 1.34 14.88
CA VAL A 93 1.88 2.82 14.91
C VAL A 93 1.10 3.48 13.79
N GLY A 94 0.61 2.69 12.82
CA GLY A 94 -0.07 3.21 11.65
C GLY A 94 -0.34 2.16 10.60
N TYR A 95 -0.41 2.60 9.35
CA TYR A 95 -0.61 1.74 8.18
C TYR A 95 0.02 2.34 6.92
N LEU A 96 0.23 1.50 5.92
CA LEU A 96 0.73 1.90 4.62
C LEU A 96 -0.41 2.44 3.76
N VAL A 97 -0.19 3.57 3.07
CA VAL A 97 -1.15 4.07 2.07
C VAL A 97 -0.76 3.58 0.68
N SER A 98 0.54 3.69 0.36
CA SER A 98 1.13 3.01 -0.80
C SER A 98 1.17 1.50 -0.57
N ASN A 99 1.00 0.73 -1.64
CA ASN A 99 1.14 -0.73 -1.61
C ASN A 99 2.49 -1.17 -0.98
N PRO A 100 2.49 -2.12 -0.01
CA PRO A 100 3.72 -2.63 0.60
C PRO A 100 4.76 -3.17 -0.38
N HIS A 101 4.35 -3.71 -1.54
CA HIS A 101 5.29 -4.20 -2.56
C HIS A 101 6.20 -3.11 -3.14
N TYR A 102 5.86 -1.83 -3.02
CA TYR A 102 6.78 -0.76 -3.41
C TYR A 102 8.07 -0.73 -2.57
N SER A 103 8.11 -1.44 -1.45
CA SER A 103 9.34 -1.69 -0.70
C SER A 103 10.41 -2.36 -1.56
N LEU A 104 10.01 -3.19 -2.54
CA LEU A 104 10.91 -3.95 -3.41
C LEU A 104 11.63 -3.09 -4.46
N VAL A 105 11.23 -1.82 -4.63
CA VAL A 105 11.94 -0.87 -5.50
C VAL A 105 13.26 -0.41 -4.85
N PHE A 106 13.33 -0.45 -3.52
CA PHE A 106 14.53 -0.07 -2.78
C PHE A 106 15.50 -1.24 -2.62
N GLU A 107 16.76 -0.91 -2.34
CA GLU A 107 17.85 -1.82 -2.05
C GLU A 107 18.46 -1.52 -0.68
N ASP A 108 19.14 -2.49 -0.07
CA ASP A 108 19.82 -2.26 1.21
C ASP A 108 20.87 -1.16 1.06
N GLY A 109 20.78 -0.16 1.93
CA GLY A 109 21.67 1.00 1.94
C GLY A 109 21.20 2.19 1.11
N ASP A 110 20.10 2.09 0.36
CA ASP A 110 19.50 3.24 -0.34
C ASP A 110 19.26 4.39 0.64
N GLU A 111 19.67 5.60 0.25
CA GLU A 111 19.45 6.81 1.05
C GLU A 111 17.98 7.24 0.96
N LEU A 112 17.34 7.37 2.12
CA LEU A 112 15.93 7.72 2.25
C LEU A 112 15.79 9.07 2.96
N VAL A 113 14.89 9.91 2.45
CA VAL A 113 14.43 11.12 3.12
C VAL A 113 13.00 10.88 3.60
N VAL A 114 12.78 10.90 4.91
CA VAL A 114 11.45 10.82 5.50
C VAL A 114 10.96 12.22 5.79
N GLN A 115 9.83 12.59 5.20
CA GLN A 115 9.23 13.93 5.30
C GLN A 115 7.71 13.84 5.45
N GLN A 116 7.07 14.96 5.79
CA GLN A 116 5.62 15.03 5.78
C GLN A 116 5.12 15.05 4.33
N HIS A 117 4.17 14.17 4.00
CA HIS A 117 3.58 14.11 2.67
C HIS A 117 2.61 15.28 2.43
N LYS A 118 2.57 15.75 1.18
CA LYS A 118 1.56 16.69 0.68
C LYS A 118 0.93 16.11 -0.58
N LEU A 119 -0.40 16.09 -0.59
CA LEU A 119 -1.15 15.65 -1.75
C LEU A 119 -0.92 16.61 -2.92
N ASP A 120 -0.68 16.07 -4.11
CA ASP A 120 -0.58 16.84 -5.32
C ASP A 120 -1.97 17.33 -5.76
N GLU A 121 -2.13 18.65 -5.87
CA GLU A 121 -3.40 19.30 -6.16
C GLU A 121 -3.95 18.93 -7.54
N THR A 122 -3.11 18.47 -8.48
CA THR A 122 -3.54 18.01 -9.80
C THR A 122 -4.53 16.84 -9.74
N TYR A 123 -4.53 16.10 -8.64
CA TYR A 123 -5.38 14.93 -8.43
C TYR A 123 -6.54 15.18 -7.45
N SER A 124 -6.85 16.45 -7.14
CA SER A 124 -7.89 16.81 -6.15
C SER A 124 -9.27 16.24 -6.47
N ASP A 125 -9.62 16.12 -7.76
CA ASP A 125 -10.91 15.58 -8.22
C ASP A 125 -11.05 14.10 -7.87
N ILE A 126 -10.06 13.28 -8.24
CA ILE A 126 -10.00 11.85 -7.92
C ILE A 126 -9.85 11.64 -6.41
N ALA A 127 -8.97 12.40 -5.76
CA ALA A 127 -8.72 12.28 -4.33
C ALA A 127 -9.99 12.54 -3.52
N SER A 128 -10.78 13.56 -3.88
CA SER A 128 -12.05 13.86 -3.22
C SER A 128 -13.05 12.71 -3.35
N ILE A 129 -13.12 12.08 -4.54
CA ILE A 129 -14.00 10.92 -4.76
C ILE A 129 -13.59 9.75 -3.85
N LEU A 130 -12.30 9.42 -3.81
CA LEU A 130 -11.77 8.33 -2.98
C LEU A 130 -11.95 8.59 -1.48
N GLN A 131 -11.70 9.82 -1.03
CA GLN A 131 -11.92 10.22 0.36
C GLN A 131 -13.41 10.09 0.76
N ASN A 132 -14.33 10.48 -0.14
CA ASN A 132 -15.77 10.27 0.07
C ASN A 132 -16.17 8.78 0.13
N LEU A 133 -15.37 7.89 -0.47
CA LEU A 133 -15.51 6.43 -0.36
C LEU A 133 -14.82 5.84 0.88
N GLY A 134 -14.18 6.67 1.70
CA GLY A 134 -13.52 6.28 2.95
C GLY A 134 -12.07 5.86 2.80
N PHE A 135 -11.43 6.14 1.65
CA PHE A 135 -10.00 5.87 1.47
C PHE A 135 -9.13 6.95 2.11
N THR A 136 -7.97 6.54 2.61
CA THR A 136 -6.85 7.45 2.82
C THR A 136 -6.10 7.58 1.50
N VAL A 137 -5.82 8.81 1.06
CA VAL A 137 -5.29 9.10 -0.27
C VAL A 137 -3.99 9.88 -0.18
N THR A 138 -3.02 9.51 -1.01
CA THR A 138 -1.72 10.16 -1.16
C THR A 138 -1.29 10.19 -2.61
N THR A 139 -0.21 10.93 -2.89
CA THR A 139 0.40 11.01 -4.22
C THR A 139 1.89 10.68 -4.17
N PRO A 140 2.29 9.41 -3.94
CA PRO A 140 3.70 9.02 -3.96
C PRO A 140 4.37 9.27 -5.32
N LEU A 141 5.70 9.21 -5.33
CA LEU A 141 6.52 9.31 -6.53
C LEU A 141 6.79 7.90 -7.08
N GLN A 142 6.61 7.71 -8.38
CA GLN A 142 6.97 6.49 -9.11
C GLN A 142 7.60 6.92 -10.44
N ASP A 143 8.84 6.49 -10.68
CA ASP A 143 9.66 6.93 -11.83
C ASP A 143 9.70 8.46 -12.01
N GLY A 144 9.76 9.20 -10.89
CA GLY A 144 9.79 10.66 -10.90
C GLY A 144 8.44 11.33 -11.17
N ILE A 145 7.36 10.57 -11.32
CA ILE A 145 6.00 11.08 -11.57
C ILE A 145 5.12 10.86 -10.33
N ARG A 146 4.27 11.84 -10.02
CA ARG A 146 3.27 11.72 -8.96
C ARG A 146 2.11 10.87 -9.46
N VAL A 147 1.80 9.80 -8.74
CA VAL A 147 0.64 8.93 -9.02
C VAL A 147 -0.27 8.88 -7.82
N ILE A 148 -1.53 8.52 -7.99
CA ILE A 148 -2.46 8.40 -6.87
C ILE A 148 -2.27 7.02 -6.23
N ALA A 149 -2.06 6.99 -4.93
CA ALA A 149 -2.17 5.79 -4.11
C ALA A 149 -3.24 6.01 -3.04
N ALA A 150 -4.03 4.97 -2.78
CA ALA A 150 -5.06 5.05 -1.76
C ALA A 150 -5.23 3.71 -1.06
N CYS A 151 -5.52 3.74 0.23
CA CYS A 151 -5.80 2.51 0.98
C CYS A 151 -7.09 2.60 1.79
N LYS A 152 -7.68 1.43 2.03
CA LYS A 152 -8.84 1.25 2.89
C LYS A 152 -8.79 -0.15 3.52
N PHE A 153 -9.24 -0.23 4.76
CA PHE A 153 -9.51 -1.51 5.42
C PHE A 153 -10.99 -1.82 5.23
N ILE A 154 -11.29 -2.92 4.54
CA ILE A 154 -12.66 -3.44 4.31
C ILE A 154 -12.82 -4.61 5.27
N ASP A 155 -13.51 -4.37 6.38
CA ASP A 155 -13.48 -5.26 7.55
C ASP A 155 -12.03 -5.50 8.01
N ASN A 156 -11.50 -6.72 7.86
CA ASN A 156 -10.11 -7.06 8.19
C ASN A 156 -9.18 -7.11 6.97
N VAL A 157 -9.70 -6.89 5.76
CA VAL A 157 -8.95 -6.96 4.52
C VAL A 157 -8.32 -5.60 4.22
N TYR A 158 -7.00 -5.57 4.10
CA TYR A 158 -6.26 -4.40 3.60
C TYR A 158 -6.35 -4.37 2.07
N LEU A 159 -6.85 -3.25 1.53
CA LEU A 159 -6.81 -2.93 0.11
C LEU A 159 -6.01 -1.64 -0.08
N SER A 160 -4.97 -1.71 -0.91
CA SER A 160 -4.35 -0.54 -1.52
C SER A 160 -4.63 -0.54 -3.01
N VAL A 161 -4.88 0.64 -3.57
CA VAL A 161 -5.05 0.86 -5.00
C VAL A 161 -4.13 1.95 -5.50
N ASN A 162 -3.57 1.74 -6.68
CA ASN A 162 -2.98 2.79 -7.48
C ASN A 162 -3.94 3.22 -8.58
N ILE A 163 -3.97 4.52 -8.86
CA ILE A 163 -4.80 5.08 -9.93
C ILE A 163 -3.96 5.90 -10.88
N TYR A 164 -4.09 5.59 -12.16
CA TYR A 164 -3.40 6.24 -13.26
C TYR A 164 -4.43 6.93 -14.16
N ARG A 165 -4.26 8.23 -14.36
CA ARG A 165 -5.12 9.03 -15.25
C ARG A 165 -4.46 9.09 -16.62
N GLU A 166 -5.05 8.40 -17.57
CA GLU A 166 -4.60 8.34 -18.97
C GLU A 166 -5.56 9.11 -19.88
N ASP A 167 -5.13 9.39 -21.11
CA ASP A 167 -5.96 10.06 -22.13
C ASP A 167 -7.20 9.24 -22.51
N TYR A 168 -7.17 7.93 -22.28
CA TYR A 168 -8.22 6.96 -22.66
C TYR A 168 -8.97 6.37 -21.47
N GLY A 169 -8.80 6.91 -20.26
CA GLY A 169 -9.54 6.49 -19.08
C GLY A 169 -8.74 6.57 -17.79
N ILE A 170 -9.36 6.13 -16.70
CA ILE A 170 -8.76 6.08 -15.37
C ILE A 170 -8.55 4.61 -15.03
N HIS A 171 -7.28 4.19 -15.03
CA HIS A 171 -6.90 2.82 -14.68
C HIS A 171 -6.74 2.70 -13.16
N ILE A 172 -7.30 1.65 -12.59
CA ILE A 172 -7.23 1.33 -11.17
C ILE A 172 -6.58 -0.05 -11.04
N GLU A 173 -5.60 -0.17 -10.17
CA GLU A 173 -4.91 -1.43 -9.88
C GLU A 173 -4.87 -1.66 -8.38
N SER A 174 -5.31 -2.82 -7.90
CA SER A 174 -5.17 -3.25 -6.50
C SER A 174 -3.72 -3.60 -6.18
N ASN A 175 -3.39 -3.73 -4.90
CA ASN A 175 -2.13 -4.38 -4.52
C ASN A 175 -2.06 -5.82 -5.08
N PRO A 176 -0.84 -6.33 -5.35
CA PRO A 176 -0.56 -7.70 -5.71
C PRO A 176 -1.17 -8.72 -4.77
N ILE A 177 -1.62 -9.84 -5.34
CA ILE A 177 -2.20 -10.97 -4.61
C ILE A 177 -1.23 -12.17 -4.61
N LEU A 178 -0.83 -12.67 -5.80
CA LEU A 178 0.19 -13.70 -5.93
C LEU A 178 1.04 -13.50 -7.18
N LYS A 179 2.30 -13.95 -7.15
CA LYS A 179 3.14 -13.95 -8.35
C LYS A 179 2.75 -15.08 -9.28
N TYR A 180 2.53 -14.77 -10.56
CA TYR A 180 2.09 -15.73 -11.54
C TYR A 180 3.25 -16.60 -12.06
N ASP A 181 3.30 -17.84 -11.60
CA ASP A 181 4.33 -18.83 -11.92
C ASP A 181 4.18 -19.52 -13.29
N ARG A 182 3.07 -19.26 -14.01
CA ARG A 182 2.70 -19.87 -15.30
C ARG A 182 2.47 -21.38 -15.25
N LEU A 183 2.41 -21.99 -14.07
CA LEU A 183 2.12 -23.42 -13.91
C LEU A 183 0.63 -23.70 -14.12
N TYR A 184 0.32 -24.91 -14.63
CA TYR A 184 -1.06 -25.30 -14.92
C TYR A 184 -2.01 -25.25 -13.70
N PRO A 185 -1.61 -25.64 -12.47
CA PRO A 185 -2.47 -25.49 -11.30
C PRO A 185 -2.86 -24.03 -11.05
N THR A 186 -1.89 -23.12 -11.06
CA THR A 186 -2.09 -21.67 -10.89
C THR A 186 -2.99 -21.13 -12.00
N LEU A 187 -2.68 -21.44 -13.26
CA LEU A 187 -3.50 -21.02 -14.40
C LEU A 187 -4.95 -21.53 -14.30
N LYS A 188 -5.17 -22.77 -13.86
CA LYS A 188 -6.51 -23.34 -13.66
C LYS A 188 -7.28 -22.56 -12.60
N THR A 189 -6.65 -22.26 -11.46
CA THR A 189 -7.24 -21.49 -10.37
C THR A 189 -7.56 -20.05 -10.82
N LEU A 190 -6.61 -19.33 -11.42
CA LEU A 190 -6.81 -17.96 -11.87
C LEU A 190 -7.85 -17.84 -12.98
N ARG A 191 -7.95 -18.84 -13.89
CA ARG A 191 -9.03 -18.86 -14.90
C ARG A 191 -10.42 -19.01 -14.27
N ARG A 192 -10.54 -19.75 -13.18
CA ARG A 192 -11.81 -19.87 -12.43
C ARG A 192 -12.18 -18.51 -11.81
N VAL A 193 -11.24 -17.88 -11.10
CA VAL A 193 -11.43 -16.54 -10.52
C VAL A 193 -11.79 -15.53 -11.59
N LYS A 194 -11.00 -15.44 -12.67
CA LYS A 194 -11.23 -14.53 -13.80
C LYS A 194 -12.62 -14.71 -14.42
N LYS A 195 -13.10 -15.95 -14.55
CA LYS A 195 -14.46 -16.24 -15.05
C LYS A 195 -15.53 -15.76 -14.07
N THR A 196 -15.35 -15.96 -12.77
CA THR A 196 -16.28 -15.50 -11.74
C THR A 196 -16.40 -13.98 -11.76
N LEU A 197 -15.27 -13.25 -11.67
CA LEU A 197 -15.28 -11.79 -11.65
C LEU A 197 -15.90 -11.21 -12.93
N ARG A 198 -15.51 -11.71 -14.10
CA ARG A 198 -16.04 -11.25 -15.40
C ARG A 198 -17.56 -11.39 -15.53
N ASN A 199 -18.16 -12.37 -14.86
CA ASN A 199 -19.60 -12.59 -14.94
C ASN A 199 -20.40 -11.67 -13.97
N LYS A 200 -19.71 -11.04 -13.00
CA LYS A 200 -20.33 -10.26 -11.93
C LYS A 200 -20.07 -8.76 -12.04
N TYR A 201 -18.87 -8.40 -12.48
CA TYR A 201 -18.39 -7.02 -12.49
C TYR A 201 -18.31 -6.47 -13.92
N ARG A 202 -18.64 -5.19 -14.08
CA ARG A 202 -18.56 -4.48 -15.37
C ARG A 202 -17.16 -3.91 -15.60
N PHE A 203 -16.61 -3.27 -14.58
CA PHE A 203 -15.33 -2.56 -14.61
C PHE A 203 -14.18 -3.43 -14.11
N ALA A 204 -14.39 -4.15 -13.00
CA ALA A 204 -13.34 -4.90 -12.33
C ALA A 204 -13.07 -6.26 -12.99
N ARG A 205 -11.79 -6.65 -13.06
CA ARG A 205 -11.34 -7.93 -13.61
C ARG A 205 -10.07 -8.41 -12.92
N LEU A 206 -9.80 -9.71 -13.06
CA LEU A 206 -8.49 -10.28 -12.72
C LEU A 206 -7.51 -10.08 -13.87
N ASP A 207 -6.36 -9.51 -13.56
CA ASP A 207 -5.29 -9.21 -14.51
C ASP A 207 -3.91 -9.54 -13.95
N LEU A 208 -2.87 -9.31 -14.76
CA LEU A 208 -1.48 -9.27 -14.31
C LEU A 208 -0.99 -7.82 -14.40
N ASN A 209 -0.22 -7.39 -13.41
CA ASN A 209 0.55 -6.15 -13.51
C ASN A 209 1.88 -6.38 -14.23
N GLU A 210 2.68 -5.32 -14.38
CA GLU A 210 3.95 -5.35 -15.12
C GLU A 210 5.00 -6.30 -14.52
N ASP A 211 4.88 -6.62 -13.23
CA ASP A 211 5.80 -7.48 -12.46
C ASP A 211 5.35 -8.96 -12.38
N ASP A 212 4.42 -9.37 -13.24
CA ASP A 212 3.79 -10.70 -13.28
C ASP A 212 3.02 -11.06 -11.98
N TYR A 213 2.55 -10.06 -11.21
CA TYR A 213 1.64 -10.33 -10.08
C TYR A 213 0.18 -10.27 -10.52
N THR A 214 -0.62 -11.18 -9.99
CA THR A 214 -2.08 -11.11 -10.15
C THR A 214 -2.63 -9.97 -9.33
N VAL A 215 -3.46 -9.15 -9.97
CA VAL A 215 -4.11 -7.98 -9.38
C VAL A 215 -5.57 -7.93 -9.81
N VAL A 216 -6.39 -7.23 -9.04
CA VAL A 216 -7.70 -6.77 -9.52
C VAL A 216 -7.50 -5.40 -10.14
N THR A 217 -7.85 -5.28 -11.43
CA THR A 217 -7.83 -4.01 -12.15
C THR A 217 -9.23 -3.57 -12.53
N ALA A 218 -9.41 -2.28 -12.70
CA ALA A 218 -10.61 -1.71 -13.30
C ALA A 218 -10.25 -0.52 -14.19
N ILE A 219 -11.11 -0.21 -15.16
CA ILE A 219 -10.97 0.97 -16.00
C ILE A 219 -12.29 1.72 -15.94
N ALA A 220 -12.25 2.99 -15.55
CA ALA A 220 -13.35 3.92 -15.69
C ALA A 220 -13.11 4.80 -16.93
N ASP A 221 -14.08 4.88 -17.85
CA ASP A 221 -13.89 5.67 -19.08
C ASP A 221 -13.79 7.18 -18.80
N ASN A 222 -14.36 7.62 -17.67
CA ASN A 222 -14.31 9.00 -17.21
C ASN A 222 -14.54 9.10 -15.70
N ILE A 223 -14.33 10.31 -15.15
CA ILE A 223 -14.42 10.59 -13.71
C ILE A 223 -15.78 10.24 -13.10
N ASN A 224 -16.89 10.29 -13.87
CA ASN A 224 -18.22 10.00 -13.34
C ASN A 224 -18.44 8.50 -13.08
N GLU A 225 -17.66 7.63 -13.74
CA GLU A 225 -17.71 6.19 -13.54
C GLU A 225 -16.75 5.72 -12.44
N LEU A 226 -15.78 6.54 -12.04
CA LEU A 226 -14.72 6.19 -11.09
C LEU A 226 -15.27 5.63 -9.78
N SER A 227 -16.29 6.28 -9.20
CA SER A 227 -16.85 5.82 -7.92
C SER A 227 -17.47 4.41 -8.03
N LYS A 228 -18.06 4.07 -9.18
CA LYS A 228 -18.62 2.73 -9.42
C LYS A 228 -17.50 1.72 -9.63
N ALA A 229 -16.48 2.07 -10.42
CA ALA A 229 -15.32 1.22 -10.67
C ALA A 229 -14.57 0.88 -9.37
N ILE A 230 -14.34 1.86 -8.48
CA ILE A 230 -13.68 1.63 -7.19
C ILE A 230 -14.49 0.68 -6.30
N ARG A 231 -15.81 0.83 -6.23
CA ARG A 231 -16.65 -0.10 -5.46
C ARG A 231 -16.57 -1.52 -5.99
N GLU A 232 -16.55 -1.69 -7.31
CA GLU A 232 -16.34 -3.02 -7.90
C GLU A 232 -14.94 -3.57 -7.59
N VAL A 233 -13.90 -2.74 -7.54
CA VAL A 233 -12.55 -3.18 -7.11
C VAL A 233 -12.57 -3.64 -5.66
N GLU A 234 -13.21 -2.89 -4.74
CA GLU A 234 -13.38 -3.30 -3.33
C GLU A 234 -14.00 -4.70 -3.22
N GLU A 235 -15.12 -4.92 -3.90
CA GLU A 235 -15.83 -6.20 -3.84
C GLU A 235 -15.08 -7.33 -4.56
N ALA A 236 -14.54 -7.06 -5.76
CA ALA A 236 -13.85 -8.05 -6.57
C ALA A 236 -12.52 -8.48 -5.94
N TYR A 237 -11.82 -7.57 -5.24
CA TYR A 237 -10.61 -7.89 -4.50
C TYR A 237 -10.90 -8.82 -3.33
N THR A 238 -11.86 -8.48 -2.47
CA THR A 238 -12.28 -9.36 -1.36
C THR A 238 -12.80 -10.72 -1.86
N GLU A 239 -13.59 -10.74 -2.94
CA GLU A 239 -14.05 -12.00 -3.54
C GLU A 239 -12.87 -12.83 -4.10
N THR A 240 -11.85 -12.18 -4.65
CA THR A 240 -10.65 -12.86 -5.14
C THR A 240 -9.89 -13.53 -3.99
N LEU A 241 -9.66 -12.82 -2.89
CA LEU A 241 -9.00 -13.39 -1.71
C LEU A 241 -9.78 -14.59 -1.16
N ASN A 242 -11.12 -14.48 -1.06
CA ASN A 242 -11.99 -15.58 -0.66
C ASN A 242 -11.87 -16.81 -1.58
N LEU A 243 -11.93 -16.63 -2.90
CA LEU A 243 -11.84 -17.72 -3.87
C LEU A 243 -10.46 -18.40 -3.90
N LEU A 244 -9.44 -17.72 -3.37
CA LEU A 244 -8.08 -18.20 -3.23
C LEU A 244 -7.74 -18.69 -1.81
N GLU A 245 -8.66 -18.51 -0.86
CA GLU A 245 -8.46 -18.86 0.56
C GLU A 245 -7.27 -18.09 1.19
N LEU A 246 -7.21 -16.79 0.93
CA LEU A 246 -6.13 -15.87 1.36
C LEU A 246 -6.58 -14.79 2.37
N GLU A 247 -7.80 -14.89 2.91
CA GLU A 247 -8.29 -13.99 3.98
C GLU A 247 -7.69 -14.29 5.35
#